data_AF-A0A7V9KNV4-F1
#
_entry.id   AF-A0A7V9KNV4-F1
#
_cell.length_a   1.000
_cell.length_b   1.000
_cell.length_c   1.000
_cell.angle_alpha   90.00
_cell.angle_beta   90.00
_cell.angle_gamma   90.00
#
_symmetry.space_group_name_H-M   'P 1'
#
loop_
_entity.id
_entity.type
_entity.pdbx_description
1 polymer ?
#
loop_
_entity_poly.entity_id
_entity_poly.type
_entity_poly.pdbx_seq_one_letter_code
_entity_poly.pdbx_strand_id
1 'polypeptide(L)'
;EYYIASACDRIYLAPPGELFINGLAANVMFFRGSLDKLGIYPDIYQIGKYKSVGDIFTRKEMSEAHREFINSLLDDLFNRYVEAIAKARGKTPEEVRGIIDNSPYGAVKAKEAD
;
A
#
# COMPACT_ATOMS: atom_id res chain seq x y z
N GLU A 1 11.62 -5.46 -6.24
CA GLU A 1 10.64 -4.44 -6.68
C GLU A 1 10.48 -4.34 -8.18
N TYR A 2 9.27 -4.54 -8.71
CA TYR A 2 8.97 -4.29 -10.14
C TYR A 2 9.02 -2.79 -10.49
N TYR A 3 8.62 -1.88 -9.60
CA TYR A 3 8.72 -0.43 -9.82
C TYR A 3 10.14 0.09 -10.08
N ILE A 4 11.14 -0.48 -9.40
CA ILE A 4 12.54 -0.13 -9.67
C ILE A 4 12.99 -0.79 -10.98
N ALA A 5 12.61 -2.06 -11.19
CA ALA A 5 12.92 -2.79 -12.41
C ALA A 5 12.29 -2.16 -13.67
N SER A 6 11.14 -1.49 -13.55
CA SER A 6 10.46 -0.84 -14.69
C SER A 6 11.29 0.30 -15.28
N ALA A 7 12.23 0.88 -14.53
CA ALA A 7 13.15 1.88 -15.04
C ALA A 7 14.29 1.30 -15.90
N CYS A 8 14.45 -0.02 -15.97
CA CYS A 8 15.45 -0.68 -16.80
C CYS A 8 14.95 -0.89 -18.24
N ASP A 9 15.87 -0.89 -19.21
CA ASP A 9 15.54 -1.22 -20.60
C ASP A 9 15.01 -2.65 -20.78
N ARG A 10 15.47 -3.58 -19.92
CA ARG A 10 15.08 -4.99 -19.95
C ARG A 10 14.93 -5.54 -18.55
N ILE A 11 13.86 -6.33 -18.36
CA ILE A 11 13.59 -7.09 -17.13
C ILE A 11 13.66 -8.57 -17.48
N TYR A 12 14.43 -9.33 -16.72
CA TYR A 12 14.58 -10.77 -16.92
C TYR A 12 14.00 -11.51 -15.73
N LEU A 13 13.17 -12.52 -16.01
CA LEU A 13 12.58 -13.40 -15.02
C LEU A 13 12.83 -14.85 -15.45
N ALA A 14 13.39 -15.67 -14.56
CA ALA A 14 13.63 -17.08 -14.83
C ALA A 14 12.30 -17.86 -14.95
N PRO A 15 12.22 -18.97 -15.71
CA PRO A 15 10.99 -19.74 -15.87
C PRO A 15 10.26 -20.16 -14.58
N PRO A 16 10.94 -20.59 -13.48
CA PRO A 16 10.28 -20.89 -12.21
C PRO A 16 9.98 -19.64 -11.37
N GLY A 17 10.36 -18.45 -11.85
CA GLY A 17 10.17 -17.20 -11.15
C GLY A 17 8.74 -16.67 -11.26
N GLU A 18 8.39 -15.85 -10.28
CA GLU A 18 7.09 -15.18 -10.19
C GLU A 18 7.30 -13.67 -10.11
N LEU A 19 6.42 -12.93 -10.78
CA LEU A 19 6.30 -11.49 -10.69
C LEU A 19 5.22 -11.14 -9.68
N PHE A 20 5.65 -10.55 -8.57
CA PHE A 20 4.78 -9.94 -7.58
C PHE A 20 4.78 -8.43 -7.78
N ILE A 21 3.67 -7.91 -8.30
CA ILE A 21 3.41 -6.48 -8.44
C ILE A 21 2.12 -6.17 -7.69
N ASN A 22 2.27 -5.81 -6.42
CA ASN A 22 1.13 -5.64 -5.52
C ASN A 22 0.76 -4.17 -5.36
N GLY A 23 -0.49 -3.92 -4.97
CA GLY A 23 -0.94 -2.61 -4.51
C GLY A 23 -0.34 -2.23 -3.16
N LEU A 24 -0.73 -1.05 -2.66
CA LEU A 24 -0.28 -0.54 -1.37
C LEU A 24 -1.31 -0.83 -0.28
N ALA A 25 -0.85 -1.16 0.92
CA ALA A 25 -1.69 -1.30 2.10
C ALA A 25 -1.00 -0.70 3.32
N ALA A 26 -1.78 -0.12 4.22
CA ALA A 26 -1.30 0.35 5.52
C ALA A 26 -1.93 -0.48 6.63
N ASN A 27 -1.08 -0.98 7.53
CA ASN A 27 -1.51 -1.68 8.74
C ASN A 27 -1.14 -0.83 9.94
N VAL A 28 -2.13 -0.51 10.77
CA VAL A 28 -1.93 0.26 12.00
C VAL A 28 -2.32 -0.59 13.18
N MET A 29 -1.39 -0.78 14.12
CA MET A 29 -1.65 -1.51 15.35
C MET A 29 -2.41 -0.62 16.34
N PHE A 30 -3.34 -1.22 17.08
CA PHE A 30 -4.10 -0.56 18.15
C PHE A 30 -3.90 -1.30 19.47
N PHE A 31 -3.58 -0.56 20.53
CA PHE A 31 -3.21 -1.11 21.82
C PHE A 31 -4.29 -0.94 22.90
N ARG A 32 -5.34 -0.15 22.66
CA ARG A 32 -6.40 0.11 23.67
C ARG A 32 -6.93 -1.18 24.30
N GLY A 33 -7.20 -2.21 23.50
CA GLY A 33 -7.69 -3.49 24.00
C GLY A 33 -6.71 -4.23 24.93
N SER A 34 -5.40 -4.09 24.70
CA SER A 34 -4.38 -4.64 25.60
C SER A 34 -4.23 -3.77 26.86
N LEU A 35 -4.29 -2.45 26.72
CA LEU A 35 -4.20 -1.51 27.84
C LEU A 35 -5.40 -1.64 28.80
N ASP A 36 -6.60 -1.88 28.27
CA ASP A 36 -7.80 -2.22 29.06
C ASP A 36 -7.52 -3.38 30.02
N LYS A 37 -6.92 -4.47 29.51
CA LYS A 37 -6.62 -5.68 30.30
C LYS A 37 -5.57 -5.44 31.39
N LEU A 38 -4.69 -4.46 31.17
CA LEU A 38 -3.63 -4.09 32.11
C LEU A 38 -4.07 -2.98 33.08
N GLY A 39 -5.30 -2.46 32.96
CA GLY A 39 -5.78 -1.33 33.76
C GLY A 39 -5.07 -0.01 33.46
N ILE A 40 -4.49 0.14 32.26
CA ILE A 40 -3.75 1.33 31.84
C ILE A 40 -4.68 2.28 31.07
N TYR A 41 -4.69 3.56 31.45
CA TYR A 41 -5.50 4.60 30.82
C TYR A 41 -4.60 5.73 30.30
N PRO A 42 -4.32 5.77 29.00
CA PRO A 42 -3.58 6.87 28.40
C PRO A 42 -4.37 8.17 28.50
N ASP A 43 -3.74 9.20 29.06
CA ASP A 43 -4.25 10.58 29.06
C ASP A 43 -3.57 11.34 27.91
N ILE A 44 -4.27 11.48 26.79
CA ILE A 44 -3.74 12.05 25.55
C ILE A 44 -4.58 13.24 25.13
N TYR A 45 -3.94 14.41 25.06
CA TYR A 45 -4.53 15.61 24.50
C TYR A 45 -4.22 15.72 23.01
N GLN A 46 -5.26 15.86 22.20
CA GLN A 46 -5.13 16.04 20.75
C GLN A 46 -5.88 17.29 20.27
N ILE A 47 -5.23 18.04 19.39
CA ILE A 47 -5.80 19.20 18.71
C ILE A 47 -5.63 18.97 17.21
N GLY A 48 -6.76 18.92 16.49
CA GLY A 48 -6.82 18.70 15.05
C GLY A 48 -7.42 17.33 14.68
N LYS A 49 -8.38 17.34 13.73
CA LYS A 49 -9.15 16.17 13.27
C LYS A 49 -8.25 15.00 12.83
N TYR A 50 -7.14 15.30 12.14
CA TYR A 50 -6.27 14.30 11.52
C TYR A 50 -5.00 13.97 12.34
N LYS A 51 -4.86 14.50 13.58
CA LYS A 51 -3.73 14.18 14.46
C LYS A 51 -3.94 12.81 15.15
N SER A 52 -3.91 11.74 14.35
CA SER A 52 -4.46 10.43 14.71
C SER A 52 -3.53 9.48 15.48
N VAL A 53 -2.28 9.88 15.78
CA VAL A 53 -1.33 9.03 16.53
C VAL A 53 -1.89 8.64 17.90
N GLY A 54 -2.67 9.52 18.54
CA GLY A 54 -3.33 9.23 19.81
C GLY A 54 -4.37 8.10 19.74
N ASP A 55 -4.97 7.86 18.56
CA ASP A 55 -5.98 6.82 18.36
C ASP A 55 -5.39 5.43 18.64
N ILE A 56 -4.10 5.20 18.34
CA ILE A 56 -3.40 3.92 18.55
C ILE A 56 -3.51 3.44 20.01
N PHE A 57 -3.54 4.38 20.97
CA PHE A 57 -3.59 4.07 22.40
C PHE A 57 -4.99 4.22 23.00
N THR A 58 -5.84 5.04 22.38
CA THR A 58 -7.15 5.41 22.93
C THR A 58 -8.32 4.65 22.28
N ARG A 59 -8.11 4.09 21.08
CA ARG A 59 -9.12 3.35 20.31
C ARG A 59 -8.66 1.92 20.01
N LYS A 60 -9.62 1.07 19.65
CA LYS A 60 -9.37 -0.33 19.23
C LYS A 60 -9.23 -0.47 17.72
N GLU A 61 -9.55 0.58 16.99
CA GLU A 61 -9.53 0.64 15.52
C GLU A 61 -9.37 2.10 15.06
N MET A 62 -9.12 2.29 13.77
CA MET A 62 -8.99 3.61 13.16
C MET A 62 -10.26 4.43 13.38
N SER A 63 -10.08 5.70 13.75
CA SER A 63 -11.14 6.69 13.56
C SER A 63 -11.41 6.89 12.07
N GLU A 64 -12.59 7.43 11.73
CA GLU A 64 -12.93 7.80 10.35
C GLU A 64 -11.88 8.76 9.76
N ALA A 65 -11.48 9.79 10.52
CA ALA A 65 -10.46 10.74 10.11
C ALA A 65 -9.08 10.10 9.89
N HIS A 66 -8.69 9.15 10.74
CA HIS A 66 -7.45 8.39 10.57
C HIS A 66 -7.50 7.57 9.27
N ARG A 67 -8.62 6.87 9.03
CA ARG A 67 -8.82 6.07 7.82
C ARG A 67 -8.82 6.93 6.56
N GLU A 68 -9.50 8.07 6.58
CA GLU A 68 -9.55 9.04 5.50
C GLU A 68 -8.14 9.54 5.13
N PHE A 69 -7.36 9.96 6.13
CA PHE A 69 -5.98 10.41 5.92
C PHE A 69 -5.08 9.31 5.32
N ILE A 70 -5.12 8.10 5.89
CA ILE A 70 -4.28 6.99 5.42
C ILE A 70 -4.67 6.58 4.00
N ASN A 71 -5.96 6.49 3.69
CA ASN A 71 -6.42 6.16 2.35
C ASN A 71 -6.00 7.23 1.34
N SER A 72 -6.17 8.52 1.66
CA SER A 72 -5.73 9.61 0.78
C SER A 72 -4.22 9.54 0.49
N LEU A 73 -3.40 9.22 1.50
CA LEU A 73 -1.97 9.05 1.32
C LEU A 73 -1.65 7.82 0.44
N LEU A 74 -2.34 6.70 0.65
CA LEU A 74 -2.16 5.49 -0.15
C LEU A 74 -2.57 5.70 -1.61
N ASP A 75 -3.68 6.39 -1.85
CA ASP A 75 -4.19 6.71 -3.20
C ASP A 75 -3.19 7.57 -3.97
N ASP A 76 -2.66 8.62 -3.33
CA ASP A 76 -1.64 9.49 -3.94
C ASP A 76 -0.35 8.72 -4.28
N LEU A 77 0.14 7.89 -3.36
CA LEU A 77 1.33 7.08 -3.58
C LEU A 77 1.10 6.02 -4.66
N PHE A 78 -0.07 5.38 -4.66
CA PHE A 78 -0.43 4.35 -5.63
C PHE A 78 -0.57 4.93 -7.03
N ASN A 79 -1.20 6.11 -7.17
CA ASN A 79 -1.30 6.79 -8.46
C ASN A 79 0.09 7.13 -9.03
N ARG A 80 1.00 7.66 -8.19
CA ARG A 80 2.39 7.92 -8.61
C ARG A 80 3.13 6.64 -9.00
N TYR A 81 2.90 5.55 -8.27
CA TYR A 81 3.45 4.23 -8.56
C TYR A 81 3.00 3.72 -9.93
N VAL A 82 1.70 3.76 -10.18
CA VAL A 82 1.06 3.36 -11.44
C VAL A 82 1.55 4.22 -12.61
N GLU A 83 1.57 5.54 -12.45
CA GLU A 83 2.00 6.48 -13.50
C GLU A 83 3.46 6.27 -13.91
N ALA A 84 4.35 6.04 -12.94
CA ALA A 84 5.76 5.81 -13.23
C ALA A 84 5.97 4.51 -14.03
N ILE A 85 5.28 3.43 -13.64
CA ILE A 85 5.33 2.15 -14.34
C ILE A 85 4.73 2.29 -15.74
N ALA A 86 3.56 2.91 -15.85
CA ALA A 86 2.87 3.14 -17.12
C ALA A 86 3.80 3.88 -18.10
N LYS A 87 4.43 4.97 -17.65
CA LYS A 87 5.40 5.73 -18.45
C LYS A 87 6.61 4.88 -18.84
N ALA A 88 7.18 4.12 -17.91
CA ALA A 88 8.41 3.37 -18.15
C ALA A 88 8.20 2.14 -19.04
N ARG A 89 6.99 1.55 -19.03
CA ARG A 89 6.63 0.35 -19.80
C ARG A 89 5.77 0.62 -21.03
N GLY A 90 5.47 1.89 -21.33
CA GLY A 90 4.67 2.26 -22.50
C GLY A 90 3.21 1.78 -22.43
N LYS A 91 2.64 1.75 -21.22
CA LYS A 91 1.25 1.33 -20.95
C LYS A 91 0.41 2.52 -20.49
N THR A 92 -0.90 2.33 -20.47
CA THR A 92 -1.85 3.21 -19.78
C THR A 92 -1.87 2.93 -18.27
N PRO A 93 -2.21 3.92 -17.43
CA PRO A 93 -2.44 3.69 -16.00
C PRO A 93 -3.48 2.59 -15.72
N GLU A 94 -4.52 2.47 -16.54
CA GLU A 94 -5.59 1.48 -16.41
C GLU A 94 -5.07 0.05 -16.66
N GLU A 95 -4.23 -0.14 -17.67
CA GLU A 95 -3.57 -1.43 -17.92
C GLU A 95 -2.68 -1.82 -16.72
N VAL A 96 -1.90 -0.87 -16.19
CA VAL A 96 -1.03 -1.13 -15.03
C VAL A 96 -1.84 -1.48 -13.78
N ARG A 97 -2.96 -0.80 -13.52
CA ARG A 97 -3.88 -1.18 -12.42
C ARG A 97 -4.40 -2.60 -12.63
N GLY A 98 -4.79 -2.95 -13.85
CA GLY A 98 -5.20 -4.32 -14.21
C GLY A 98 -4.10 -5.35 -13.96
N ILE A 99 -2.84 -5.03 -14.26
CA ILE A 99 -1.70 -5.90 -13.94
C ILE A 99 -1.57 -6.10 -12.43
N ILE A 100 -1.67 -5.02 -11.65
CA ILE A 100 -1.56 -5.06 -10.19
C ILE A 100 -2.69 -5.90 -9.58
N ASP A 101 -3.92 -5.71 -10.03
CA ASP A 101 -5.11 -6.39 -9.50
C ASP A 101 -5.13 -7.91 -9.79
N ASN A 102 -4.37 -8.36 -10.79
CA ASN A 102 -4.28 -9.76 -11.21
C ASN A 102 -2.94 -10.42 -10.84
N SER A 103 -2.07 -9.74 -10.11
CA SER A 103 -0.83 -10.28 -9.53
C SER A 103 -1.16 -11.37 -8.47
N PRO A 104 -0.33 -12.43 -8.32
CA PRO A 104 0.97 -12.65 -8.97
C PRO A 104 0.90 -13.39 -10.31
N TYR A 105 1.96 -13.21 -11.10
CA TYR A 105 2.14 -13.90 -12.39
C TYR A 105 3.35 -14.84 -12.37
N GLY A 106 3.18 -16.07 -12.84
CA GLY A 106 4.32 -16.89 -13.26
C GLY A 106 5.02 -16.30 -14.49
N ALA A 107 6.29 -16.65 -14.72
CA ALA A 107 7.15 -16.02 -15.72
C ALA A 107 6.55 -15.89 -17.14
N VAL A 108 5.81 -16.90 -17.61
CA VAL A 108 5.17 -16.86 -18.95
C VAL A 108 4.11 -15.76 -19.01
N LYS A 109 3.19 -15.72 -18.05
CA LYS A 109 2.14 -14.70 -17.99
C LYS A 109 2.70 -13.31 -17.69
N ALA A 110 3.76 -13.23 -16.89
CA ALA A 110 4.43 -11.96 -16.59
C ALA A 110 4.97 -11.30 -17.88
N LYS A 111 5.54 -12.12 -18.80
CA LYS A 111 6.02 -11.63 -20.11
C LYS A 111 4.89 -11.20 -21.05
N GLU A 112 3.70 -11.78 -20.92
CA GLU A 112 2.52 -11.40 -21.71
C GLU A 112 1.82 -10.14 -21.16
N ALA A 113 1.91 -9.93 -19.84
CA ALA A 113 1.29 -8.80 -19.15
C ALA A 113 2.12 -7.51 -19.24
N ASP A 114 3.46 -7.61 -19.20
CA ASP A 114 4.42 -6.50 -19.36
C ASP A 114 4.57 -6.06 -20.82
#